data_AF-A0A7S3JD16-F1
#
_entry.id   AF-A0A7S3JD16-F1
#
_cell.length_a   1.000
_cell.length_b   1.000
_cell.length_c   1.000
_cell.angle_alpha   90.00
_cell.angle_beta   90.00
_cell.angle_gamma   90.00
#
_symmetry.space_group_name_H-M   'P 1'
#
loop_
_entity.id
_entity.type
_entity.pdbx_description
1 polymer ?
#
loop_
_entity_poly.entity_id
_entity_poly.type
_entity_poly.pdbx_seq_one_letter_code
_entity_poly.pdbx_strand_id
1 'polypeptide(L)'
;RTQRTLDAKGWVHTGDQGMIDEEGYLEIVGRFKDLIIRGGENISPKEIENFLITHPDIVDAQVVGVKDEELGEEIMAYLILKDPDMILTRTSIEKFCHGHLGYNMVPKYIRLVREFPL
;
A
#
# COMPACT_ATOMS: atom_id res chain seq x y z
N ARG A 1 26.60 2.14 -7.70
CA ARG A 1 25.21 2.45 -7.25
C ARG A 1 25.13 2.98 -5.80
N THR A 2 26.23 3.06 -5.06
CA THR A 2 26.31 3.38 -3.60
C THR A 2 26.42 4.86 -3.23
N GLN A 3 26.80 5.76 -4.15
CA GLN A 3 26.95 7.20 -3.86
C GLN A 3 25.65 7.96 -3.58
N ARG A 4 24.48 7.36 -3.81
CA ARG A 4 23.16 8.01 -3.61
C ARG A 4 22.54 7.75 -2.23
N THR A 5 23.21 6.94 -1.40
CA THR A 5 22.69 6.49 -0.10
C THR A 5 23.19 7.36 1.06
N LEU A 6 24.34 8.01 0.92
CA LEU A 6 24.91 8.91 1.92
C LEU A 6 24.76 10.36 1.46
N ASP A 7 24.25 11.22 2.33
CA ASP A 7 24.20 12.66 2.06
C ASP A 7 25.56 13.34 2.34
N ALA A 8 25.67 14.63 2.03
CA ALA A 8 26.89 15.42 2.22
C ALA A 8 27.31 15.56 3.70
N LYS A 9 26.43 15.19 4.64
CA LYS A 9 26.67 15.22 6.09
C LYS A 9 26.93 13.82 6.65
N GLY A 10 26.93 12.78 5.81
CA GLY A 10 27.19 11.39 6.21
C GLY A 10 25.96 10.62 6.67
N TRP A 11 24.75 11.15 6.51
CA TRP A 11 23.52 10.43 6.86
C TRP A 11 23.12 9.42 5.80
N VAL A 12 22.63 8.26 6.25
CA VAL A 12 22.09 7.22 5.37
C VAL A 12 20.62 7.48 5.09
N HIS A 13 20.26 7.60 3.82
CA HIS A 13 18.86 7.57 3.38
C HIS A 13 18.39 6.12 3.30
N THR A 14 17.75 5.64 4.38
CA THR A 14 17.22 4.26 4.48
C THR A 14 16.17 3.96 3.41
N GLY A 15 15.45 5.01 2.98
CA GLY A 15 14.30 4.90 2.09
C GLY A 15 13.02 4.50 2.82
N ASP A 16 13.07 4.37 4.14
CA ASP A 16 11.92 4.08 4.99
C ASP A 16 11.28 5.39 5.44
N GLN A 17 9.96 5.41 5.49
CA GLN A 17 9.18 6.48 6.08
C GLN A 17 8.84 6.09 7.51
N GLY A 18 9.07 6.99 8.45
CA GLY A 18 8.77 6.74 9.85
C GLY A 18 8.36 8.01 10.59
N MET A 19 7.75 7.80 11.75
CA MET A 19 7.35 8.85 12.69
C MET A 19 8.04 8.60 14.03
N ILE A 20 8.56 9.66 14.65
CA ILE A 20 9.11 9.61 16.00
C ILE A 20 8.09 10.23 16.93
N ASP A 21 7.70 9.51 17.98
CA ASP A 21 6.76 9.99 18.98
C ASP A 21 7.43 10.91 20.03
N GLU A 22 6.63 11.42 20.97
CA GLU A 22 7.11 12.32 22.04
C GLU A 22 8.09 11.64 23.02
N GLU A 23 8.08 10.30 23.09
CA GLU A 23 8.98 9.51 23.94
C GLU A 23 10.28 9.12 23.20
N GLY A 24 10.37 9.39 21.90
CA GLY A 24 11.55 9.14 21.07
C GLY A 24 11.54 7.78 20.38
N TYR A 25 10.43 7.05 20.36
CA TYR A 25 10.31 5.79 19.62
C TYR A 25 10.04 6.05 18.14
N LEU A 26 10.74 5.32 17.28
CA LEU A 26 10.53 5.35 15.82
C LEU A 26 9.56 4.25 15.41
N GLU A 27 8.44 4.65 14.81
CA GLU A 27 7.53 3.76 14.09
C GLU A 27 7.81 3.83 12.58
N ILE A 28 7.99 2.68 11.93
CA ILE A 28 8.12 2.59 10.47
C ILE A 28 6.73 2.47 9.86
N VAL A 29 6.33 3.47 9.07
CA VAL A 29 5.00 3.58 8.49
C VAL A 29 4.96 3.29 6.98
N GLY A 30 6.12 3.12 6.34
CA GLY A 30 6.19 2.74 4.93
C GLY A 30 7.59 2.88 4.34
N ARG A 31 7.67 2.91 3.00
CA ARG A 31 8.90 3.19 2.26
C ARG A 31 8.65 4.22 1.18
N PHE A 32 9.53 5.20 1.06
CA PHE A 32 9.46 6.23 0.03
C PHE A 32 9.52 5.67 -1.40
N LYS A 33 10.19 4.53 -1.59
CA LYS A 33 10.31 3.89 -2.91
C LYS A 33 9.05 3.13 -3.33
N ASP A 34 8.15 2.88 -2.39
CA ASP A 34 6.95 2.07 -2.60
C ASP A 34 5.70 2.97 -2.70
N LEU A 35 5.85 4.30 -2.65
CA LEU A 35 4.74 5.24 -2.82
C LEU A 35 4.13 5.13 -4.21
N ILE A 36 2.80 5.11 -4.26
CA ILE A 36 2.02 5.19 -5.49
C ILE A 36 1.77 6.66 -5.79
N ILE A 37 2.11 7.11 -7.00
CA ILE A 37 1.90 8.49 -7.45
C ILE A 37 0.72 8.51 -8.42
N ARG A 38 -0.48 8.71 -7.87
CA ARG A 38 -1.75 8.69 -8.61
C ARG A 38 -2.29 10.10 -8.77
N GLY A 39 -2.40 10.59 -10.00
CA GLY A 39 -2.93 11.93 -10.28
C GLY A 39 -2.11 13.07 -9.66
N GLY A 40 -0.83 12.83 -9.35
CA GLY A 40 0.04 13.79 -8.65
C GLY A 40 -0.02 13.72 -7.13
N GLU A 41 -0.80 12.81 -6.55
CA GLU A 41 -0.86 12.58 -5.10
C GLU A 41 -0.02 11.37 -4.69
N ASN A 42 0.69 11.49 -3.57
CA ASN A 42 1.45 10.39 -2.99
C ASN A 42 0.53 9.55 -2.10
N ILE A 43 0.35 8.28 -2.45
CA ILE A 43 -0.49 7.33 -1.72
C ILE A 43 0.40 6.25 -1.12
N SER A 44 0.24 5.99 0.18
CA SER A 44 0.94 4.91 0.88
C SER A 44 0.21 3.59 0.65
N PRO A 45 0.81 2.59 -0.03
CA PRO A 45 0.20 1.27 -0.14
C PRO A 45 -0.01 0.64 1.23
N LYS A 46 0.92 0.88 2.16
CA LYS A 46 0.90 0.29 3.50
C LYS A 46 -0.34 0.66 4.29
N GLU A 47 -0.84 1.87 4.12
CA GLU A 47 -2.09 2.33 4.73
C GLU A 47 -3.29 1.52 4.22
N ILE A 48 -3.35 1.32 2.90
CA ILE A 48 -4.40 0.55 2.25
C ILE A 48 -4.31 -0.93 2.64
N GLU A 49 -3.11 -1.51 2.65
CA GLU A 49 -2.86 -2.89 3.10
C GLU A 49 -3.31 -3.10 4.54
N ASN A 50 -2.85 -2.25 5.46
CA ASN A 50 -3.18 -2.31 6.88
C ASN A 50 -4.69 -2.21 7.11
N PHE A 51 -5.41 -1.43 6.29
CA PHE A 51 -6.85 -1.38 6.34
C PHE A 51 -7.49 -2.66 5.77
N LEU A 52 -7.07 -3.11 4.60
CA LEU A 52 -7.65 -4.30 3.94
C LEU A 52 -7.51 -5.57 4.77
N ILE A 53 -6.40 -5.77 5.49
CA ILE A 53 -6.22 -6.94 6.37
C ILE A 53 -7.16 -6.93 7.59
N THR A 54 -7.84 -5.82 7.88
CA THR A 54 -8.90 -5.79 8.91
C THR A 54 -10.21 -6.42 8.44
N HIS A 55 -10.36 -6.66 7.13
CA HIS A 55 -11.53 -7.34 6.59
C HIS A 55 -11.59 -8.79 7.11
N PRO A 56 -12.76 -9.28 7.58
CA PRO A 56 -12.87 -10.58 8.24
C PRO A 56 -12.44 -11.76 7.37
N ASP A 57 -12.50 -11.63 6.04
CA ASP A 57 -12.17 -12.72 5.11
C ASP A 57 -10.80 -12.60 4.44
N ILE A 58 -10.04 -11.53 4.70
CA ILE A 58 -8.71 -11.31 4.13
C ILE A 58 -7.67 -11.82 5.12
N VAL A 59 -6.69 -12.59 4.63
CA VAL A 59 -5.52 -13.05 5.40
C VAL A 59 -4.39 -12.05 5.27
N ASP A 60 -4.12 -11.63 4.03
CA ASP A 60 -3.03 -10.73 3.71
C ASP A 60 -3.35 -9.93 2.46
N ALA A 61 -2.74 -8.75 2.34
CA ALA A 61 -2.95 -7.81 1.25
C ALA A 61 -1.61 -7.18 0.83
N GLN A 62 -1.40 -7.07 -0.48
CA GLN A 62 -0.28 -6.34 -1.07
C GLN A 62 -0.83 -5.35 -2.09
N VAL A 63 -0.44 -4.09 -1.96
CA VAL A 63 -0.95 -3.00 -2.77
C VAL A 63 0.20 -2.40 -3.58
N VAL A 64 -0.02 -2.23 -4.87
CA VAL A 64 0.99 -1.69 -5.79
C VAL A 64 0.37 -0.70 -6.77
N GLY A 65 1.21 0.22 -7.24
CA GLY A 65 0.89 1.09 -8.37
C GLY A 65 1.03 0.32 -9.67
N VAL A 66 0.03 0.42 -10.54
CA VAL A 66 0.08 -0.04 -11.92
C VAL A 66 -0.07 1.14 -12.86
N LYS A 67 0.56 1.07 -14.04
CA LYS A 67 0.51 2.15 -15.02
C LYS A 67 -0.94 2.47 -15.42
N ASP A 68 -1.28 3.74 -15.41
CA ASP A 68 -2.57 4.28 -15.87
C ASP A 68 -2.30 5.45 -16.83
N GLU A 69 -3.09 5.56 -17.91
CA GLU A 69 -2.85 6.55 -18.97
C GLU A 69 -3.25 7.97 -18.54
N GLU A 70 -4.21 8.11 -17.63
CA GLU A 70 -4.75 9.40 -17.21
C GLU A 70 -4.09 9.87 -15.90
N LEU A 71 -3.92 8.96 -14.95
CA LEU A 71 -3.46 9.28 -13.60
C LEU A 71 -1.95 9.00 -13.40
N GLY A 72 -1.28 8.44 -14.40
CA GLY A 72 0.11 7.97 -14.31
C GLY A 72 0.20 6.60 -13.64
N GLU A 73 -0.31 6.51 -12.41
CA GLU A 73 -0.48 5.25 -11.68
C GLU A 73 -1.88 5.09 -11.12
N GLU A 74 -2.26 3.84 -10.90
CA GLU A 74 -3.53 3.44 -10.32
C GLU A 74 -3.34 2.25 -9.38
N ILE A 75 -4.25 2.06 -8.44
CA ILE A 75 -4.09 1.14 -7.32
C ILE A 75 -4.58 -0.26 -7.69
N MET A 76 -3.68 -1.23 -7.56
CA MET A 76 -3.97 -2.67 -7.64
C MET A 76 -3.76 -3.31 -6.27
N ALA A 77 -4.77 -4.01 -5.78
CA ALA A 77 -4.70 -4.83 -4.58
C ALA A 77 -4.65 -6.32 -4.94
N TYR A 78 -3.63 -7.02 -4.45
CA TYR A 78 -3.55 -8.46 -4.44
C TYR A 78 -3.95 -8.98 -3.07
N LEU A 79 -4.94 -9.86 -3.02
CA LEU A 79 -5.54 -10.32 -1.77
C LEU A 79 -5.40 -11.84 -1.64
N ILE A 80 -5.02 -12.29 -0.46
CA ILE A 80 -5.12 -13.68 -0.04
C ILE A 80 -6.33 -13.79 0.90
N LEU A 81 -7.24 -14.70 0.58
CA LEU A 81 -8.47 -14.91 1.36
C LEU A 81 -8.30 -16.05 2.35
N LYS A 82 -9.08 -16.01 3.44
CA LYS A 82 -9.15 -17.10 4.42
C LYS A 82 -9.71 -18.37 3.81
N ASP A 83 -10.76 -18.22 3.01
CA ASP A 83 -11.32 -19.27 2.16
C ASP A 83 -10.91 -19.02 0.70
N PRO A 84 -10.03 -19.86 0.11
CA PRO A 84 -9.58 -19.70 -1.27
C PRO A 84 -10.67 -19.82 -2.33
N ASP A 85 -11.79 -20.47 -2.00
CA ASP A 85 -12.92 -20.68 -2.93
C ASP A 85 -13.97 -19.57 -2.81
N MET A 86 -13.82 -18.67 -1.83
CA MET A 86 -14.69 -17.51 -1.67
C MET A 86 -14.50 -16.51 -2.82
N ILE A 87 -15.62 -15.95 -3.29
CA ILE A 87 -15.62 -14.88 -4.26
C ILE A 87 -15.75 -13.55 -3.54
N LEU A 88 -14.68 -12.76 -3.56
CA LEU A 88 -14.70 -11.37 -3.13
C LEU A 88 -14.72 -10.45 -4.36
N THR A 89 -15.74 -9.61 -4.45
CA THR A 89 -15.94 -8.73 -5.62
C THR A 89 -15.28 -7.37 -5.41
N ARG A 90 -15.00 -6.68 -6.51
CA ARG A 90 -14.55 -5.28 -6.47
C ARG A 90 -15.53 -4.41 -5.69
N THR A 91 -16.82 -4.53 -5.97
CA THR A 91 -17.86 -3.73 -5.30
C THR A 91 -17.96 -4.01 -3.80
N SER A 92 -17.71 -5.24 -3.33
CA SER A 92 -17.70 -5.52 -1.89
C SER A 92 -16.50 -4.85 -1.20
N ILE A 93 -15.33 -4.85 -1.83
CA ILE A 93 -14.15 -4.12 -1.32
C ILE A 93 -14.39 -2.61 -1.34
N GLU A 94 -14.91 -2.05 -2.44
CA GLU A 94 -15.22 -0.61 -2.52
C GLU A 94 -16.17 -0.18 -1.40
N LYS A 95 -17.20 -0.99 -1.11
CA LYS A 95 -18.13 -0.75 0.00
C LYS A 95 -17.44 -0.84 1.36
N PHE A 96 -16.52 -1.79 1.53
CA PHE A 96 -15.75 -1.93 2.76
C PHE A 96 -14.82 -0.74 3.02
N CYS A 97 -14.19 -0.20 1.97
CA CYS A 97 -13.33 0.99 2.07
C CYS A 97 -14.11 2.29 2.27
N HIS A 98 -15.39 2.33 1.88
CA HIS A 98 -16.19 3.56 1.91
C HIS A 98 -16.33 4.12 3.32
N GLY A 99 -16.02 5.41 3.50
CA GLY A 99 -16.09 6.10 4.80
C GLY A 99 -14.90 5.85 5.72
N HIS A 100 -13.99 4.95 5.36
CA HIS A 100 -12.76 4.67 6.12
C HIS A 100 -11.50 5.11 5.40
N LEU A 101 -11.43 4.90 4.09
CA LEU A 101 -10.33 5.37 3.23
C LEU A 101 -10.78 6.56 2.38
N GLY A 102 -9.81 7.41 2.01
CA GLY A 102 -10.01 8.44 1.00
C GLY A 102 -10.44 7.81 -0.33
N TYR A 103 -11.34 8.47 -1.08
CA TYR A 103 -11.83 7.95 -2.37
C TYR A 103 -10.69 7.63 -3.36
N ASN A 104 -9.62 8.42 -3.33
CA ASN A 104 -8.42 8.24 -4.14
C ASN A 104 -7.57 7.01 -3.75
N MET A 105 -7.77 6.44 -2.56
CA MET A 105 -7.03 5.29 -2.02
C MET A 105 -7.76 3.96 -2.23
N VAL A 106 -8.99 3.98 -2.75
CA VAL A 106 -9.76 2.75 -2.98
C VAL A 106 -9.18 2.02 -4.20
N PRO A 107 -8.77 0.73 -4.07
CA PRO A 107 -8.19 -0.01 -5.18
C PRO A 107 -9.13 -0.10 -6.39
N LYS A 108 -8.67 0.35 -7.57
CA LYS A 108 -9.44 0.19 -8.81
C LYS A 108 -9.40 -1.26 -9.28
N TYR A 109 -8.28 -1.94 -9.10
CA TYR A 109 -8.10 -3.33 -9.50
C TYR A 109 -7.89 -4.22 -8.28
N ILE A 110 -8.53 -5.39 -8.29
CA ILE A 110 -8.41 -6.39 -7.23
C ILE A 110 -8.13 -7.74 -7.89
N ARG A 111 -7.13 -8.45 -7.35
CA ARG A 111 -6.79 -9.80 -7.78
C ARG A 111 -6.63 -10.72 -6.60
N LEU A 112 -7.37 -11.82 -6.62
CA LEU A 112 -7.24 -12.88 -5.64
C LEU A 112 -6.06 -13.79 -6.02
N VAL A 113 -5.19 -14.08 -5.06
CA VAL A 113 -4.03 -14.96 -5.23
C VAL A 113 -3.94 -15.94 -4.07
N ARG A 114 -3.20 -17.03 -4.27
CA ARG A 114 -2.97 -18.04 -3.23
C ARG A 114 -1.76 -17.72 -2.36
N GLU A 115 -0.78 -17.03 -2.93
CA GLU A 115 0.46 -16.64 -2.29
C GLU A 115 1.06 -15.44 -3.03
N PHE A 116 1.96 -14.71 -2.37
CA PHE A 116 2.78 -13.69 -3.00
C PHE A 116 4.12 -14.27 -3.44
N PRO A 117 4.72 -13.76 -4.53
CA PRO A 117 6.08 -14.13 -4.90
C PRO A 117 7.07 -13.70 -3.81
N LEU A 118 8.02 -14.58 -3.48
CA LEU A 118 9.16 -14.33 -2.58
C LEU A 118 10.39 -13.84 -3.35
#